data_AF-A0A5N9HZG6-F1
#
_entry.id   AF-A0A5N9HZG6-F1
#
_cell.length_a   1.000
_cell.length_b   1.000
_cell.length_c   1.000
_cell.angle_alpha   90.00
_cell.angle_beta   90.00
_cell.angle_gamma   90.00
#
_symmetry.space_group_name_H-M   'P 1'
#
loop_
_entity.id
_entity.type
_entity.pdbx_description
1 polymer ?
#
loop_
_entity_poly.entity_id
_entity_poly.type
_entity_poly.pdbx_seq_one_letter_code
_entity_poly.pdbx_strand_id
1 'polypeptide(L)'
;MIDLYTWTTPNGRKVSIALEELALEYTAHAIDITQGEQHGQHFLTLSPNAKIPAIVDHDNGCVMMESGAILLYLSEKTGQLMPTDKPRYWEAIQWLMWQMAGPGPLL
;
A
#
# COMPACT_ATOMS: atom_id res chain seq x y z
N MET A 1 7.10 12.40 5.50
CA MET A 1 5.85 12.75 4.76
C MET A 1 5.63 11.75 3.63
N ILE A 2 4.42 11.21 3.48
CA ILE A 2 4.11 10.18 2.47
C ILE A 2 3.18 10.75 1.38
N ASP A 3 3.48 10.48 0.11
CA ASP A 3 2.49 10.62 -0.96
C ASP A 3 1.83 9.27 -1.22
N LEU A 4 0.49 9.22 -1.18
CA LEU A 4 -0.31 8.04 -1.50
C LEU A 4 -1.01 8.23 -2.84
N TYR A 5 -0.66 7.43 -3.83
CA TYR A 5 -1.35 7.38 -5.12
C TYR A 5 -2.40 6.27 -5.10
N THR A 6 -3.67 6.63 -5.14
CA THR A 6 -4.76 5.70 -4.82
C THR A 6 -6.06 6.03 -5.57
N TRP A 7 -7.04 5.14 -5.40
CA TRP A 7 -8.41 5.31 -5.85
C TRP A 7 -9.40 4.63 -4.90
N THR A 8 -10.70 4.81 -5.10
CA THR A 8 -11.76 4.33 -4.20
C THR A 8 -12.02 2.81 -4.29
N THR A 9 -10.97 1.99 -4.39
CA THR A 9 -11.04 0.52 -4.46
C THR A 9 -10.67 -0.13 -3.13
N PRO A 10 -11.00 -1.42 -2.91
CA PRO A 10 -10.56 -2.15 -1.72
C PRO A 10 -9.05 -2.13 -1.51
N ASN A 11 -8.25 -2.31 -2.58
CA ASN A 11 -6.78 -2.27 -2.48
C ASN A 11 -6.27 -0.87 -2.11
N GLY A 12 -6.85 0.19 -2.68
CA GLY A 12 -6.51 1.57 -2.33
C GLY A 12 -6.86 1.92 -0.88
N ARG A 13 -7.96 1.37 -0.36
CA ARG A 13 -8.40 1.56 1.03
C ARG A 13 -7.47 0.93 2.07
N LYS A 14 -6.81 -0.20 1.77
CA LYS A 14 -5.88 -0.85 2.70
C LYS A 14 -4.80 0.12 3.20
N VAL A 15 -4.17 0.84 2.27
CA VAL A 15 -3.04 1.71 2.59
C VAL A 15 -3.50 3.00 3.27
N SER A 16 -4.62 3.59 2.85
CA SER A 16 -5.18 4.77 3.55
C SER A 16 -5.60 4.44 4.99
N ILE A 17 -6.26 3.30 5.22
CA ILE A 17 -6.59 2.84 6.58
C ILE A 17 -5.32 2.68 7.42
N ALA A 18 -4.27 2.03 6.88
CA ALA A 18 -3.03 1.86 7.61
C ALA A 18 -2.34 3.19 7.94
N LEU A 19 -2.33 4.16 7.02
CA LEU A 19 -1.74 5.48 7.27
C LEU A 19 -2.47 6.23 8.40
N GLU A 20 -3.81 6.16 8.42
CA GLU A 20 -4.64 6.73 9.49
C GLU A 20 -4.40 6.04 10.83
N GLU A 21 -4.42 4.69 10.89
CA GLU A 21 -4.17 3.91 12.12
C GLU A 21 -2.76 4.16 12.69
N LEU A 22 -1.78 4.43 11.82
CA LEU A 22 -0.41 4.73 12.20
C LEU A 22 -0.14 6.20 12.50
N ALA A 23 -1.16 7.06 12.34
CA ALA A 23 -1.06 8.52 12.46
C ALA A 23 0.11 9.11 11.65
N LEU A 24 0.33 8.59 10.44
CA LEU A 24 1.35 9.09 9.51
C LEU A 24 0.76 10.19 8.63
N GLU A 25 1.40 11.36 8.59
CA GLU A 25 1.00 12.43 7.67
C GLU A 25 1.22 12.01 6.22
N TYR A 26 0.17 12.16 5.41
CA TYR A 26 0.21 11.84 3.98
C TYR A 26 -0.62 12.78 3.11
N THR A 27 -0.24 12.88 1.85
CA THR A 27 -1.04 13.52 0.79
C THR A 27 -1.60 12.45 -0.14
N ALA A 28 -2.92 12.43 -0.34
CA ALA A 28 -3.56 11.51 -1.27
C ALA A 28 -3.64 12.12 -2.68
N HIS A 29 -3.12 11.39 -3.66
CA HIS A 29 -3.21 11.69 -5.08
C HIS A 29 -4.19 10.70 -5.72
N ALA A 30 -5.25 11.25 -6.30
CA ALA A 30 -6.22 10.47 -7.05
C ALA A 30 -5.60 9.98 -8.37
N ILE A 31 -5.74 8.68 -8.64
CA ILE A 31 -5.48 8.07 -9.95
C ILE A 31 -6.80 7.46 -10.41
N ASP A 32 -7.53 8.16 -11.28
CA ASP A 32 -8.83 7.71 -11.77
C ASP A 32 -8.66 6.52 -12.71
N ILE A 33 -8.81 5.32 -12.14
CA ILE A 33 -8.66 4.09 -12.91
C ILE A 33 -9.79 3.85 -13.91
N THR A 34 -10.91 4.56 -13.77
CA THR A 34 -12.04 4.49 -14.71
C THR A 34 -11.74 5.27 -15.99
N GLN A 35 -10.81 6.23 -15.93
CA GLN A 35 -10.30 6.99 -17.07
C GLN A 35 -8.95 6.46 -17.58
N GLY A 36 -8.40 5.41 -16.95
CA GLY A 36 -7.14 4.80 -17.37
C GLY A 36 -5.89 5.58 -16.96
N GLU A 37 -5.98 6.49 -16.00
CA GLU A 37 -4.84 7.33 -15.57
C GLU A 37 -3.63 6.52 -15.07
N GLN A 38 -3.86 5.30 -14.57
CA GLN A 38 -2.81 4.36 -14.16
C GLN A 38 -1.90 3.90 -15.31
N HIS A 39 -2.28 4.13 -16.57
CA HIS A 39 -1.46 3.86 -17.73
C HIS A 39 -0.63 5.08 -18.19
N GLY A 40 -0.81 6.24 -17.55
CA GLY A 40 -0.05 7.44 -17.85
C GLY A 40 1.43 7.29 -17.45
N GLN A 41 2.32 7.88 -18.26
CA GLN A 41 3.77 7.78 -18.03
C GLN A 41 4.19 8.23 -16.63
N HIS A 42 3.49 9.23 -16.07
CA HIS A 42 3.75 9.70 -14.71
C HIS A 42 3.55 8.57 -13.68
N PHE A 43 2.40 7.91 -13.68
CA PHE A 43 2.11 6.85 -12.72
C PHE A 43 2.93 5.58 -12.96
N LEU A 44 3.25 5.25 -14.21
CA LEU A 44 4.09 4.09 -14.55
C LEU A 44 5.51 4.16 -13.98
N THR A 45 6.03 5.36 -13.70
CA THR A 45 7.31 5.51 -12.99
C THR A 45 7.24 5.07 -11.52
N LEU A 46 6.05 5.10 -10.92
CA LEU A 46 5.79 4.73 -9.54
C LEU A 46 5.35 3.26 -9.42
N SER A 47 4.47 2.82 -10.32
CA SER A 47 3.93 1.46 -10.38
C SER A 47 3.97 0.96 -11.82
N PRO A 48 5.06 0.30 -12.24
CA PRO A 48 5.17 -0.28 -13.59
C PRO A 48 4.09 -1.31 -13.92
N ASN A 49 3.43 -1.87 -12.90
CA ASN A 49 2.29 -2.78 -13.04
C ASN A 49 0.97 -2.04 -13.41
N ALA A 50 0.99 -0.71 -13.52
CA ALA A 50 -0.18 0.12 -13.78
C ALA A 50 -1.32 -0.17 -12.78
N LYS A 51 -0.99 -0.40 -11.51
CA LYS A 51 -1.97 -0.65 -10.45
C LYS A 51 -1.73 0.25 -9.24
N ILE A 52 -2.83 0.78 -8.72
CA ILE A 52 -2.89 1.38 -7.39
C ILE A 52 -3.03 0.29 -6.31
N PRO A 53 -2.66 0.57 -5.05
CA PRO A 53 -1.98 1.78 -4.58
C PRO A 53 -0.46 1.76 -4.84
N ALA A 54 0.13 2.96 -4.85
CA ALA A 54 1.57 3.19 -4.74
C ALA A 54 1.84 4.31 -3.72
N ILE A 55 3.02 4.32 -3.11
CA ILE A 55 3.45 5.41 -2.22
C ILE A 55 4.85 5.92 -2.57
N VAL A 56 5.10 7.18 -2.23
CA VAL A 56 6.46 7.75 -2.13
C VAL A 56 6.67 8.19 -0.69
N ASP A 57 7.68 7.63 -0.04
CA ASP A 57 8.12 8.05 1.29
C ASP A 57 9.31 9.00 1.16
N HIS A 58 9.07 10.29 1.41
CA HIS A 58 10.09 11.33 1.28
C HIS A 58 11.15 11.29 2.39
N ASP A 59 10.84 10.67 3.54
CA ASP A 59 11.80 10.59 4.65
C ASP A 59 12.87 9.54 4.36
N ASN A 60 12.48 8.46 3.68
CA ASN A 60 13.35 7.33 3.38
C ASN A 60 13.79 7.29 1.90
N GLY A 61 13.27 8.18 1.05
CA GLY A 61 13.56 8.22 -0.40
C GLY A 61 13.10 6.96 -1.14
N CYS A 62 12.00 6.34 -0.70
CA CYS A 62 11.54 5.05 -1.18
C CYS A 62 10.24 5.17 -1.97
N VAL A 63 10.13 4.43 -3.08
CA VAL A 63 8.90 4.29 -3.87
C VAL A 63 8.42 2.86 -3.76
N MET A 64 7.17 2.66 -3.34
CA MET A 64 6.60 1.33 -3.11
C MET A 64 5.31 1.16 -3.91
N MET A 65 5.13 -0.04 -4.46
CA MET A 65 3.89 -0.53 -5.07
C MET A 65 3.49 -1.84 -4.38
N GLU A 66 2.32 -2.40 -4.76
CA GLU A 66 1.71 -3.58 -4.14
C GLU A 66 1.24 -3.34 -2.70
N SER A 67 -0.09 -3.32 -2.49
CA SER A 67 -0.69 -2.97 -1.20
C SER A 67 -0.14 -3.78 -0.01
N GLY A 68 0.12 -5.08 -0.18
CA GLY A 68 0.71 -5.91 0.87
C GLY A 68 2.15 -5.51 1.23
N ALA A 69 2.98 -5.19 0.24
CA ALA A 69 4.34 -4.71 0.48
C ALA A 69 4.35 -3.35 1.18
N ILE A 70 3.43 -2.46 0.79
CA ILE A 70 3.26 -1.15 1.44
C ILE A 70 2.85 -1.32 2.92
N LEU A 71 1.90 -2.21 3.22
CA LEU A 71 1.49 -2.46 4.62
C LEU A 71 2.65 -2.98 5.48
N LEU A 72 3.46 -3.89 4.95
CA LEU A 72 4.65 -4.39 5.65
C LEU A 72 5.67 -3.29 5.87
N TYR A 73 5.93 -2.47 4.85
CA TYR A 73 6.83 -1.33 4.93
C TYR A 73 6.40 -0.32 6.01
N LEU A 74 5.13 0.07 6.02
CA LEU A 74 4.60 1.00 7.02
C LEU A 74 4.65 0.42 8.45
N SER A 75 4.38 -0.88 8.57
CA SER A 75 4.49 -1.61 9.85
C SER A 75 5.94 -1.61 10.35
N GLU A 76 6.91 -1.86 9.47
CA GLU A 76 8.34 -1.82 9.80
C GLU A 76 8.81 -0.41 10.16
N LYS A 77 8.43 0.61 9.36
CA LYS A 77 8.79 2.01 9.61
C LYS A 77 8.33 2.50 10.98
N THR A 78 7.17 2.03 11.44
CA THR A 78 6.53 2.52 12.67
C THR A 78 6.68 1.58 13.87
N GLY A 79 7.05 0.32 13.64
CA GLY A 79 7.05 -0.72 14.68
C GLY A 79 5.64 -1.11 15.16
N GLN A 80 4.60 -0.82 14.39
CA GLN A 80 3.20 -1.03 14.75
C GLN A 80 2.49 -1.97 13.77
N LEU A 81 1.28 -2.43 14.13
CA LEU A 81 0.40 -3.30 13.34
C LEU A 81 0.95 -4.68 12.95
N MET A 82 2.20 -5.01 13.31
CA MET A 82 2.80 -6.32 13.11
C MET A 82 3.45 -6.83 14.41
N PRO A 83 3.18 -8.09 14.83
CA PRO A 83 3.84 -8.67 15.99
C PRO A 83 5.36 -8.77 15.80
N THR A 84 6.13 -8.57 16.87
CA THR A 84 7.59 -8.72 16.85
C THR A 84 8.06 -10.13 17.21
N ASP A 85 7.22 -10.92 17.90
CA ASP A 85 7.50 -12.33 18.17
C ASP A 85 7.31 -13.19 16.92
N LYS A 86 8.28 -14.07 16.64
CA LYS A 86 8.35 -14.79 15.35
C LYS A 86 7.13 -15.67 15.07
N PRO A 87 6.57 -16.43 16.03
CA PRO A 87 5.38 -17.23 15.76
C PRO A 87 4.19 -16.40 15.29
N ARG A 88 3.84 -15.31 15.99
CA ARG A 88 2.69 -14.47 15.62
C ARG A 88 2.98 -13.60 14.40
N TYR A 89 4.22 -13.17 14.19
CA TYR A 89 4.65 -12.52 12.96
C TYR A 89 4.33 -13.40 11.75
N TRP A 90 4.73 -14.67 11.78
CA TRP A 90 4.47 -15.58 10.66
C TRP A 90 3.00 -15.94 10.50
N GLU A 91 2.22 -15.97 11.59
CA GLU A 91 0.76 -16.09 11.51
C GLU A 91 0.14 -14.88 10.78
N ALA A 92 0.53 -13.65 11.14
CA ALA A 92 0.06 -12.44 10.46
C ALA A 92 0.47 -12.41 8.98
N ILE A 93 1.71 -12.82 8.66
CA ILE A 93 2.18 -12.95 7.28
C ILE A 93 1.36 -13.97 6.49
N GLN A 94 1.01 -15.12 7.08
CA GLN A 94 0.16 -16.11 6.39
C GLN A 94 -1.19 -15.52 6.02
N TRP A 95 -1.84 -14.79 6.91
CA TRP A 95 -3.11 -14.12 6.63
C TRP A 95 -2.98 -13.01 5.59
N LEU A 96 -1.91 -12.22 5.66
CA LEU A 96 -1.63 -11.21 4.64
C LEU A 96 -1.45 -11.86 3.27
N MET A 97 -0.64 -12.91 3.16
CA MET A 97 -0.39 -13.60 1.88
C MET A 97 -1.63 -14.33 1.37
N TRP A 98 -2.41 -14.95 2.26
CA TRP A 98 -3.71 -15.51 1.90
C TRP A 98 -4.62 -14.44 1.29
N GLN A 99 -4.69 -13.25 1.89
CA GLN A 99 -5.46 -12.13 1.34
C GLN A 99 -4.91 -11.67 -0.02
N MET A 100 -3.58 -11.52 -0.14
CA MET A 100 -2.92 -11.02 -1.35
C MET A 100 -3.05 -11.96 -2.55
N ALA A 101 -3.15 -13.27 -2.32
CA ALA A 101 -3.21 -14.28 -3.38
C ALA A 101 -4.60 -14.91 -3.60
N GLY A 102 -5.57 -14.69 -2.70
CA GLY A 102 -6.89 -15.32 -2.75
C GLY A 102 -8.05 -14.32 -2.79
N PRO A 103 -8.61 -13.88 -1.64
CA PRO A 103 -9.75 -12.96 -1.57
C PRO A 103 -9.52 -11.59 -2.23
N GLY A 104 -8.27 -11.19 -2.47
CA GLY A 104 -7.97 -10.22 -3.52
C GLY A 104 -7.44 -11.01 -4.73
N PRO A 105 -7.98 -10.89 -5.95
CA PRO A 105 -8.72 -9.77 -6.56
C PRO A 105 -10.07 -10.22 -7.19
N LEU A 106 -11.19 -9.98 -6.52
CA LEU A 106 -12.54 -10.14 -7.11
C LEU A 106 -13.42 -8.96 -6.72
N LEU A 107 -13.12 -7.79 -7.30
CA LEU A 107 -14.07 -6.70 -7.60
C LEU A 107 -13.51 -5.90 -8.77
#